data_AF-A0A6G3X0Y8-F1
#
_entry.id   AF-A0A6G3X0Y8-F1
#
_cell.length_a   1.000
_cell.length_b   1.000
_cell.length_c   1.000
_cell.angle_alpha   90.00
_cell.angle_beta   90.00
_cell.angle_gamma   90.00
#
_symmetry.space_group_name_H-M   'P 1'
#
loop_
_entity.id
_entity.type
_entity.pdbx_description
1 polymer ?
#
loop_
_entity_poly.entity_id
_entity_poly.type
_entity_poly.pdbx_seq_one_letter_code
_entity_poly.pdbx_strand_id
1 'polypeptide(L)' 'NAEKPKREQVISRASADTVTKGLTGVVDAGSGGAANSPAYDAAAKTGTSENNKSAWFAGYTPELTTVVALF' A
#
# COMPACT_ATOMS: atom_id res chain seq x y z
N ASN A 1 -15.49 25.60 -8.63
CA ASN A 1 -14.12 25.30 -9.12
C ASN A 1 -13.31 24.74 -7.96
N ALA A 2 -13.08 23.42 -7.92
CA ALA A 2 -12.30 22.82 -6.84
C ALA A 2 -10.80 23.06 -7.09
N GLU A 3 -10.08 23.53 -6.07
CA GLU A 3 -8.63 23.70 -6.11
C GLU A 3 -7.95 22.32 -6.23
N LYS A 4 -6.95 22.21 -7.12
CA LYS A 4 -6.21 20.94 -7.25
C LYS A 4 -5.36 20.73 -5.99
N PRO A 5 -5.31 19.50 -5.44
CA PRO A 5 -4.52 19.23 -4.26
C PRO A 5 -3.04 19.53 -4.53
N LYS A 6 -2.42 20.31 -3.65
CA LYS A 6 -0.98 20.59 -3.69
C LYS A 6 -0.21 19.30 -3.40
N ARG A 7 0.73 18.96 -4.27
CA ARG A 7 1.62 17.80 -4.10
C ARG A 7 3.01 18.30 -3.77
N GLU A 8 3.57 17.80 -2.68
CA GLU A 8 4.94 18.08 -2.25
C GLU A 8 5.73 16.77 -2.24
N GLN A 9 6.93 16.79 -2.82
CA GLN A 9 7.81 15.63 -2.81
C GLN A 9 8.57 15.60 -1.47
N VAL A 10 8.12 14.73 -0.56
CA VAL A 10 8.69 14.62 0.80
C VAL A 10 9.82 13.60 0.92
N ILE A 11 10.01 12.73 -0.08
CA ILE A 11 11.10 11.74 -0.14
C ILE A 11 11.73 11.71 -1.52
N SER A 12 12.96 11.18 -1.62
CA SER A 12 13.61 10.98 -2.91
C SER A 12 12.85 9.95 -3.76
N ARG A 13 12.90 10.08 -5.09
CA ARG A 13 12.31 9.08 -6.00
C ARG A 13 12.91 7.69 -5.77
N ALA A 14 14.23 7.60 -5.60
CA ALA A 14 14.91 6.34 -5.30
C ALA A 14 14.40 5.67 -4.02
N SER A 15 14.13 6.45 -2.97
CA SER A 15 13.53 5.94 -1.73
C SER A 15 12.11 5.44 -1.96
N ALA A 16 11.30 6.18 -2.70
CA ALA A 16 9.93 5.79 -3.05
C ALA A 16 9.90 4.50 -3.90
N ASP A 17 10.79 4.36 -4.88
CA ASP A 17 10.91 3.18 -5.74
C ASP A 17 11.37 1.96 -4.94
N THR A 18 12.31 2.16 -4.01
CA THR A 18 12.79 1.10 -3.11
C THR A 18 11.67 0.59 -2.20
N VAL A 19 10.89 1.51 -1.60
CA VAL A 19 9.73 1.14 -0.77
C VAL A 19 8.69 0.42 -1.60
N THR A 20 8.36 0.93 -2.79
CA THR A 20 7.38 0.31 -3.70
C THR A 20 7.79 -1.12 -4.04
N LYS A 21 9.06 -1.33 -4.42
CA LYS A 21 9.59 -2.68 -4.70
C LYS A 21 9.44 -3.62 -3.50
N GLY A 22 9.75 -3.15 -2.29
CA GLY A 22 9.58 -3.94 -1.07
C GLY A 22 8.11 -4.30 -0.80
N LEU A 23 7.21 -3.35 -1.01
CA LEU A 23 5.77 -3.51 -0.79
C LEU A 23 5.09 -4.36 -1.89
N THR A 24 5.59 -4.38 -3.11
CA THR A 24 5.15 -5.35 -4.14
C THR A 24 5.48 -6.77 -3.70
N GLY A 25 6.66 -7.00 -3.11
CA GLY A 25 7.03 -8.31 -2.57
C GLY A 25 6.09 -8.83 -1.47
N VAL A 26 5.46 -7.94 -0.70
CA VAL A 26 4.45 -8.32 0.30
C VAL A 26 3.18 -8.88 -0.37
N VAL A 27 2.83 -8.37 -1.54
CA VAL A 27 1.68 -8.83 -2.35
C VAL A 27 2.05 -10.09 -3.13
N ASP A 28 3.25 -10.18 -3.69
CA ASP A 28 3.65 -11.30 -4.55
C ASP A 28 3.94 -12.58 -3.77
N ALA A 29 4.57 -12.47 -2.60
CA ALA A 29 5.06 -13.63 -1.85
C ALA A 29 4.95 -13.47 -0.32
N GLY A 30 4.26 -12.44 0.15
CA GLY A 30 4.18 -12.11 1.57
C GLY A 30 2.78 -12.19 2.16
N SER A 31 2.60 -11.48 3.27
CA SER A 31 1.36 -11.46 4.04
C SER A 31 0.17 -10.81 3.32
N GLY A 32 0.41 -10.11 2.21
CA GLY A 32 -0.60 -9.46 1.39
C GLY A 32 -1.08 -10.29 0.19
N GLY A 33 -0.71 -11.58 0.10
CA GLY A 33 -0.95 -12.43 -1.06
C GLY A 33 -2.39 -12.47 -1.59
N ALA A 34 -3.39 -12.25 -0.72
CA ALA A 34 -4.80 -12.17 -1.13
C ALA A 34 -5.10 -10.99 -2.08
N ALA A 35 -4.24 -9.97 -2.12
CA ALA A 35 -4.35 -8.83 -3.02
C ALA A 35 -3.60 -9.03 -4.35
N ASN A 36 -2.90 -10.18 -4.54
CA ASN A 36 -2.21 -10.46 -5.79
C ASN A 36 -3.23 -10.63 -6.92
N SER A 37 -3.03 -9.88 -8.01
CA SER A 37 -3.91 -9.90 -9.17
C SER A 37 -3.11 -9.64 -10.43
N PRO A 38 -3.36 -10.37 -11.53
CA PRO A 38 -2.74 -10.08 -12.82
C PRO A 38 -3.25 -8.78 -13.45
N ALA A 39 -4.30 -8.16 -12.89
CA ALA A 39 -4.91 -6.95 -13.43
C ALA A 39 -4.19 -5.66 -12.99
N TYR A 40 -3.47 -5.68 -11.87
CA TYR A 40 -2.88 -4.48 -11.28
C TYR A 40 -1.53 -4.76 -10.61
N ASP A 41 -0.57 -3.88 -10.84
CA ASP A 41 0.71 -3.86 -10.12
C ASP A 41 0.50 -3.21 -8.73
N ALA A 42 0.07 -4.02 -7.76
CA ALA A 42 -0.22 -3.57 -6.41
C ALA A 42 1.02 -3.64 -5.50
N ALA A 43 1.20 -2.60 -4.68
CA ALA A 43 2.11 -2.57 -3.55
C ALA A 43 1.29 -2.41 -2.26
N ALA A 44 1.59 -3.20 -1.22
CA ALA A 44 0.80 -3.12 0.02
C ALA A 44 1.56 -3.52 1.28
N LYS A 45 0.98 -3.17 2.42
CA LYS A 45 1.37 -3.67 3.74
C LYS A 45 0.16 -4.12 4.55
N THR A 46 0.33 -5.23 5.27
CA THR A 46 -0.61 -5.68 6.29
C THR A 46 -0.13 -5.34 7.69
N GLY A 47 -1.07 -5.17 8.62
CA GLY A 47 -0.81 -5.03 10.05
C GLY A 47 -1.89 -5.72 10.89
N THR A 48 -1.49 -6.28 12.02
CA THR A 48 -2.39 -6.91 13.01
C THR A 48 -1.94 -6.49 14.40
N SER A 49 -2.87 -6.23 15.30
CA SER A 49 -2.53 -6.08 16.72
C SER A 49 -2.49 -7.44 17.42
N GLU A 50 -1.89 -7.47 18.61
CA GLU A 50 -1.93 -8.64 19.48
C GLU A 50 -3.36 -9.17 19.69
N ASN A 51 -3.47 -10.49 19.80
CA ASN A 51 -4.74 -11.21 20.01
C ASN A 51 -5.83 -10.89 18.96
N ASN A 52 -5.44 -10.51 17.74
CA ASN A 52 -6.34 -10.20 16.62
C ASN A 52 -7.39 -9.12 16.94
N LYS A 53 -7.10 -8.21 17.87
CA LYS A 53 -8.03 -7.13 18.21
C LYS A 53 -8.24 -6.16 17.05
N SER A 54 -7.27 -6.01 16.16
CA SER A 54 -7.38 -5.13 15.00
C SER A 54 -6.58 -5.65 13.83
N ALA A 55 -7.03 -5.36 12.62
CA ALA A 55 -6.37 -5.73 11.38
C ALA A 55 -6.44 -4.60 10.36
N TRP A 56 -5.39 -4.47 9.56
CA TRP A 56 -5.22 -3.39 8.60
C TRP A 56 -4.59 -3.87 7.31
N PHE A 57 -5.08 -3.32 6.21
CA PHE A 57 -4.46 -3.41 4.90
C PHE A 57 -4.37 -2.00 4.32
N ALA A 58 -3.15 -1.60 3.93
CA ALA A 58 -2.91 -0.36 3.20
C ALA A 58 -2.21 -0.71 1.89
N GLY A 59 -2.83 -0.39 0.75
CA GLY A 59 -2.32 -0.74 -0.56
C GLY A 59 -2.54 0.36 -1.59
N TYR A 60 -1.72 0.34 -2.64
CA TYR A 60 -1.80 1.30 -3.73
C TYR A 60 -1.34 0.70 -5.07
N THR A 61 -1.84 1.32 -6.15
CA THR A 61 -1.35 1.26 -7.53
C THR A 61 -0.90 2.67 -7.95
N PRO A 62 -0.38 2.89 -9.18
CA PRO A 62 -0.06 4.25 -9.65
C PRO A 62 -1.26 5.21 -9.67
N GLU A 63 -2.49 4.69 -9.71
CA GLU A 63 -3.72 5.48 -9.89
C GLU A 63 -4.66 5.47 -8.68
N LEU A 64 -4.49 4.56 -7.73
CA LEU A 64 -5.40 4.39 -6.60
C LEU A 64 -4.67 4.01 -5.31
N THR A 65 -5.11 4.59 -4.19
CA THR A 65 -4.70 4.19 -2.83
C THR A 65 -5.94 3.79 -2.03
N THR A 66 -5.85 2.75 -1.21
CA THR A 66 -6.94 2.32 -0.33
C THR A 66 -6.39 1.80 1.00
N VAL A 67 -7.12 2.09 2.08
CA VAL A 67 -6.83 1.58 3.41
C VAL A 67 -8.11 0.97 3.99
N VAL A 68 -8.01 -0.24 4.54
CA VAL A 68 -9.09 -0.95 5.22
C VAL A 68 -8.65 -1.28 6.65
N ALA A 69 -9.61 -1.16 7.57
CA ALA A 69 -9.43 -1.13 9.01
C ALA A 69 -10.50 -1.96 9.71
N LEU A 70 -10.09 -2.85 10.62
CA LEU A 70 -10.98 -3.56 11.53
C LEU A 70 -10.47 -3.36 12.96
N PHE A 71 -11.37 -3.12 13.92
CA PHE A 71 -11.08 -2.80 15.32
C PHE A 71 -11.89 -3.66 16.29
#